data_AF-A0A3P3R7Y4-F1
#
_entry.id   AF-A0A3P3R7Y4-F1
#
_cell.length_a   1.000
_cell.length_b   1.000
_cell.length_c   1.000
_cell.angle_alpha   90.00
_cell.angle_beta   90.00
_cell.angle_gamma   90.00
#
_symmetry.space_group_name_H-M   'P 1'
#
loop_
_entity.id
_entity.type
_entity.pdbx_description
1 polymer ?
#
loop_
_entity_poly.entity_id
_entity_poly.type
_entity_poly.pdbx_seq_one_letter_code
_entity_poly.pdbx_strand_id
1 'polypeptide(L)' 'MRPTKRDDDAVVDLLDVILRDGAVLEADAIITVADIPLVGLKLRAALAGMTTMTEYGIFEGWDWQYRRRARDEFTGEDQP' A
#
# COMPACT_ATOMS: atom_id res chain seq x y z
N MET A 1 9.06 31.08 18.66
CA MET A 1 8.35 30.83 17.37
C MET A 1 7.03 30.16 17.68
N ARG A 2 5.91 30.64 17.13
CA ARG A 2 4.63 29.91 17.16
C ARG A 2 4.59 29.03 15.91
N PRO A 3 4.31 27.72 16.01
CA PRO A 3 4.24 26.86 14.85
C PRO A 3 2.96 27.18 14.09
N THR A 4 3.11 27.83 12.94
CA THR A 4 2.04 27.96 11.94
C THR A 4 1.95 26.63 11.22
N LYS A 5 1.08 25.72 11.68
CA LYS A 5 0.70 24.55 10.88
C LYS A 5 0.01 25.06 9.63
N ARG A 6 0.63 24.84 8.47
CA ARG A 6 -0.06 24.99 7.18
C ARG A 6 -0.79 23.66 6.95
N ASP A 7 -2.07 23.73 6.57
CA ASP A 7 -2.90 22.53 6.43
C ASP A 7 -2.34 21.55 5.37
N ASP A 8 -1.56 22.05 4.41
CA ASP A 8 -0.85 21.24 3.40
C ASP A 8 0.17 20.25 4.02
N ASP A 9 0.74 20.59 5.18
CA ASP A 9 1.75 19.75 5.83
C ASP A 9 1.13 18.53 6.53
N ALA A 10 -0.15 18.60 6.91
CA ALA A 10 -0.79 17.57 7.74
C ALA A 10 -0.95 16.22 7.01
N VAL A 11 -1.20 16.24 5.70
CA VAL A 11 -1.30 15.01 4.89
C VAL A 11 0.07 14.37 4.71
N VAL A 12 1.10 15.19 4.49
CA VAL A 12 2.48 14.72 4.35
C VAL A 12 2.99 14.14 5.66
N ASP A 13 2.76 14.85 6.77
CA ASP A 13 3.09 14.38 8.12
C ASP A 13 2.40 13.04 8.44
N LEU A 14 1.13 12.89 8.05
CA LEU A 14 0.41 11.63 8.21
C LEU A 14 1.03 10.52 7.36
N LEU A 15 1.38 10.82 6.11
CA LEU A 15 2.01 9.85 5.22
C LEU A 15 3.36 9.39 5.78
N ASP A 16 4.17 10.31 6.30
CA ASP A 16 5.45 10.01 6.94
C ASP A 16 5.29 9.08 8.14
N VAL A 17 4.27 9.30 8.98
CA VAL A 17 3.96 8.41 10.11
C VAL A 17 3.52 7.03 9.62
N ILE A 18 2.65 6.96 8.61
CA ILE A 18 2.22 5.66 8.05
C ILE A 18 3.41 4.90 7.46
N LEU A 19 4.31 5.59 6.74
CA LEU A 19 5.47 4.94 6.13
C LEU A 19 6.49 4.49 7.17
N ARG A 20 6.69 5.26 8.24
CA ARG A 20 7.66 4.92 9.29
C ARG A 20 7.14 3.87 10.27
N ASP A 21 5.96 4.11 10.83
CA ASP A 21 5.42 3.36 11.98
C ASP A 21 4.39 2.30 11.54
N GLY A 22 3.86 2.43 10.32
CA GLY A 22 2.84 1.55 9.77
C GLY A 22 1.42 1.91 10.19
N ALA A 23 0.45 1.49 9.38
CA ALA A 23 -0.97 1.58 9.67
C ALA A 23 -1.73 0.36 9.15
N VAL A 24 -2.81 0.00 9.83
CA VAL A 24 -3.76 -1.02 9.37
C VAL A 24 -5.02 -0.32 8.91
N LEU A 25 -5.39 -0.51 7.65
CA LEU A 25 -6.63 -0.03 7.07
C LEU A 25 -7.63 -1.17 6.95
N GLU A 26 -8.86 -0.90 7.36
CA GLU A 26 -10.01 -1.76 7.08
C GLU A 26 -10.91 -1.04 6.08
N ALA A 27 -11.32 -1.77 5.04
CA ALA A 27 -12.20 -1.24 4.01
C ALA A 27 -13.16 -2.34 3.56
N ASP A 28 -14.39 -1.95 3.24
CA ASP A 28 -15.38 -2.85 2.70
C ASP A 28 -15.74 -2.42 1.28
N ALA A 29 -15.88 -3.37 0.36
CA ALA A 29 -16.26 -3.12 -1.03
C ALA A 29 -17.38 -4.07 -1.43
N ILE A 30 -18.28 -3.62 -2.31
CA ILE A 30 -19.38 -4.43 -2.84
C ILE A 30 -19.23 -4.49 -4.35
N ILE A 31 -19.20 -5.70 -4.91
CA ILE A 31 -19.21 -5.91 -6.35
C ILE A 31 -20.65 -6.12 -6.79
N THR A 32 -21.12 -5.22 -7.65
CA THR A 32 -22.46 -5.25 -8.26
C THR A 32 -22.37 -5.69 -9.71
N VAL A 33 -23.42 -6.38 -10.18
CA VAL A 33 -23.62 -6.71 -11.60
C VAL A 33 -25.06 -6.38 -11.96
N ALA A 34 -25.26 -5.56 -12.98
CA ALA A 34 -26.59 -5.07 -13.37
C ALA A 34 -27.38 -4.51 -12.17
N ASP A 35 -26.72 -3.69 -11.34
CA ASP A 35 -27.25 -3.07 -10.12
C ASP A 35 -27.64 -4.03 -8.98
N ILE A 36 -27.34 -5.33 -9.11
CA ILE A 36 -27.56 -6.32 -8.06
C ILE A 36 -26.24 -6.53 -7.28
N PRO A 37 -26.22 -6.34 -5.95
CA PRO A 37 -25.04 -6.63 -5.14
C PRO A 37 -24.85 -8.13 -4.99
N LEU A 38 -23.78 -8.68 -5.58
CA LEU A 38 -23.52 -10.13 -5.59
C LEU A 38 -22.47 -10.54 -4.56
N VAL A 39 -21.45 -9.71 -4.36
CA VAL A 39 -20.29 -10.06 -3.52
C VAL A 39 -19.95 -8.90 -2.61
N GLY A 40 -19.90 -9.15 -1.30
CA GLY A 40 -19.29 -8.25 -0.32
C GLY A 40 -17.85 -8.68 -0.03
N LEU A 41 -16.93 -7.72 -0.01
CA LEU A 41 -15.53 -7.89 0.32
C LEU A 41 -15.22 -7.14 1.60
N LYS A 42 -14.59 -7.82 2.55
CA LYS A 42 -13.96 -7.20 3.72
C LYS A 42 -12.46 -7.25 3.56
N LEU A 43 -11.84 -6.09 3.48
CA LEU A 43 -10.41 -5.91 3.20
C LEU A 43 -9.71 -5.40 4.44
N ARG A 44 -8.54 -5.97 4.71
CA ARG A 44 -7.61 -5.49 5.73
C ARG A 44 -6.23 -5.40 5.11
N ALA A 45 -5.67 -4.19 5.06
CA ALA A 45 -4.38 -3.91 4.48
C ALA A 45 -3.44 -3.33 5.54
N ALA A 46 -2.22 -3.84 5.63
CA ALA A 46 -1.15 -3.18 6.34
C ALA A 46 -0.40 -2.28 5.34
N LEU A 47 -0.28 -1.01 5.65
CA LEU A 47 0.52 -0.04 4.91
C LEU A 47 1.71 0.38 5.76
N ALA A 48 2.91 0.22 5.24
CA ALA A 48 4.11 0.85 5.79
C ALA A 48 5.15 0.99 4.67
N GLY A 49 6.25 1.67 4.96
CA GLY A 49 7.42 1.67 4.09
C GLY A 49 8.00 0.27 3.94
N MET A 50 8.64 0.00 2.80
CA MET A 50 9.23 -1.31 2.50
C MET A 50 10.19 -1.80 3.60
N THR A 51 11.02 -0.90 4.13
CA THR A 51 11.91 -1.17 5.27
C THR A 51 11.12 -1.64 6.48
N THR A 52 10.13 -0.85 6.92
CA THR A 52 9.26 -1.17 8.05
C THR A 52 8.50 -2.48 7.86
N MET A 53 7.97 -2.75 6.66
CA MET A 53 7.25 -4.01 6.41
C MET A 53 8.16 -5.24 6.42
N THR A 54 9.44 -5.06 6.07
CA THR A 54 10.45 -6.11 6.17
C THR A 54 10.83 -6.36 7.62
N GLU A 55 11.03 -5.29 8.41
CA GLU A 55 11.27 -5.37 9.85
C GLU A 55 10.13 -6.07 10.61
N TYR A 56 8.88 -5.84 10.20
CA TYR A 56 7.72 -6.54 10.76
C TYR A 56 7.50 -7.96 10.22
N GLY A 57 8.37 -8.48 9.35
CA GLY A 57 8.27 -9.83 8.79
C GLY A 57 7.07 -10.02 7.83
N ILE A 58 6.38 -8.95 7.44
CA ILE A 58 5.21 -8.99 6.54
C ILE A 58 5.67 -9.20 5.09
N PHE A 59 6.88 -8.73 4.75
CA PHE A 59 7.39 -8.78 3.38
C PHE A 59 8.15 -10.08 3.02
N GLU A 60 8.50 -10.97 3.96
CA GLU A 60 9.28 -12.18 3.64
C GLU A 60 8.57 -13.11 2.63
N GLY A 61 7.24 -13.18 2.66
CA GLY A 61 6.44 -13.98 1.71
C GLY A 61 6.04 -13.24 0.41
N TRP A 62 5.93 -11.91 0.45
CA TRP A 62 5.50 -11.08 -0.70
C TRP A 62 6.67 -10.70 -1.62
N ASP A 63 7.88 -10.62 -1.07
CA ASP A 63 9.11 -10.21 -1.76
C ASP A 63 9.53 -11.18 -2.90
N TRP A 64 9.20 -12.48 -2.79
CA TRP A 64 9.51 -13.45 -3.84
C TRP A 64 8.65 -13.26 -5.10
N GLN A 65 7.37 -12.91 -4.94
CA GLN A 65 6.44 -12.69 -6.06
C GLN A 65 6.67 -11.33 -6.74
N TYR A 66 7.02 -10.30 -5.96
CA TYR A 66 7.25 -8.96 -6.49
C TYR A 66 8.60 -8.84 -7.23
N ARG A 67 9.68 -9.42 -6.71
CA ARG A 67 10.97 -9.49 -7.43
C ARG A 67 10.87 -10.24 -8.75
N ARG A 68 10.01 -11.26 -8.85
CA ARG A 68 9.76 -11.96 -10.11
C ARG A 68 9.10 -11.05 -11.15
N ARG A 69 8.05 -10.32 -10.76
CA ARG A 69 7.37 -9.36 -11.66
C ARG A 69 8.25 -8.20 -12.11
N ALA A 70 9.02 -7.61 -11.19
CA ALA A 70 9.94 -6.51 -11.54
C ALA A 70 11.05 -6.95 -12.51
N ARG A 71 11.49 -8.21 -12.41
CA ARG A 71 12.48 -8.80 -13.33
C ARG A 71 11.87 -9.10 -14.71
N ASP A 72 10.61 -9.51 -14.74
CA ASP A 72 9.86 -9.78 -15.97
C ASP A 72 9.52 -8.46 -16.73
N GLU A 73 9.17 -7.38 -16.02
CA GLU A 73 8.96 -6.05 -16.62
C GLU A 73 10.26 -5.45 -17.20
N PHE A 74 11.40 -5.59 -16.51
CA PHE A 74 12.71 -5.10 -17.00
C PHE A 74 13.28 -5.89 -18.19
N THR A 75 12.84 -7.13 -18.42
CA THR A 75 13.31 -7.97 -19.52
C THR A 75 12.44 -7.81 -20.79
N GLY A 76 11.33 -7.06 -20.70
CA GLY A 76 10.40 -6.84 -21.81
C GLY A 76 10.75 -5.66 -22.74
N GLU A 77 11.68 -4.78 -22.37
CA GLU A 77 12.04 -3.59 -23.14
C GLU A 77 13.26 -3.78 -24.07
N ASP A 78 13.89 -4.96 -24.05
CA ASP A 78 15.05 -5.28 -24.90
C ASP A 78 14.71 -6.45 -25.84
N GLN A 79 13.82 -6.19 -26.81
CA GLN A 79 13.75 -6.98 -28.03
C GLN A 79 14.09 -6.10 -29.24
N PRO A 80 15.09 -6.47 -30.06
CA PRO A 80 15.47 -5.73 -31.27
C PRO A 80 14.41 -5.78 -32.38
#